data_AF-D8T0P2-F1
#
_entry.id   AF-D8T0P2-F1
#
_cell.length_a   1.000
_cell.length_b   1.000
_cell.length_c   1.000
_cell.angle_alpha   90.00
_cell.angle_beta   90.00
_cell.angle_gamma   90.00
#
_symmetry.space_group_name_H-M   'P 1'
#
loop_
_entity.id
_entity.type
_entity.pdbx_description
1 polymer ?
#
loop_
_entity_poly.entity_id
_entity_poly.type
_entity_poly.pdbx_seq_one_letter_code
_entity_poly.pdbx_strand_id
1 'polypeptide(L)'
;MEKGRGKADGSTRCLYKILGVEYVASTKEIRKAYIKHTLELHPNKNPEDKDTMKKLHDAFVILGDPQKRALYDGMGCVESGDCRASPYDCCRRRNEHVTLDNIESFCEHHRGSEAEVKDLKGLYMKHGGNMDKVFANLMCSEPREDSHRFMEVL
;
A
#
# COMPACT_ATOMS: atom_id res chain seq x y z
N MET A 1 -44.40 10.98 21.36
CA MET A 1 -44.26 11.50 19.98
C MET A 1 -43.20 12.59 20.02
N GLU A 2 -42.02 12.34 19.46
CA GLU A 2 -41.22 13.42 18.87
C GLU A 2 -40.29 12.81 17.82
N LYS A 3 -40.64 13.01 16.54
CA LYS A 3 -39.78 12.65 15.41
C LYS A 3 -38.85 13.82 15.15
N GLY A 4 -37.56 13.65 15.48
CA GLY A 4 -36.50 14.61 15.19
C GLY A 4 -35.72 14.25 13.91
N ARG A 5 -36.13 14.87 12.81
CA ARG A 5 -35.38 15.27 11.59
C ARG A 5 -34.01 14.62 11.30
N GLY A 6 -33.91 14.02 10.11
CA GLY A 6 -32.68 13.46 9.56
C GLY A 6 -31.62 14.50 9.18
N LYS A 7 -30.38 14.00 9.15
CA LYS A 7 -29.31 14.52 8.31
C LYS A 7 -28.94 13.46 7.28
N ALA A 8 -28.96 13.86 6.02
CA ALA A 8 -28.30 13.14 4.95
C ALA A 8 -26.79 13.15 5.24
N ASP A 9 -26.22 11.99 5.50
CA ASP A 9 -24.77 11.73 5.52
C ASP A 9 -24.47 10.96 4.23
N GLY A 10 -23.77 11.60 3.31
CA GLY A 10 -23.39 11.09 2.00
C GLY A 10 -22.26 10.07 2.08
N SER A 11 -22.45 8.97 2.83
CA SER A 11 -21.52 7.85 2.79
C SER A 11 -22.24 6.54 3.05
N THR A 12 -22.91 6.02 2.01
CA THR A 12 -23.56 4.70 2.03
C THR A 12 -22.54 3.56 1.85
N ARG A 13 -21.25 3.78 2.15
CA ARG A 13 -20.17 2.82 1.84
C ARG A 13 -19.07 2.63 2.90
N CYS A 14 -19.14 3.29 4.06
CA CYS A 14 -18.18 3.01 5.15
C CYS A 14 -18.47 1.64 5.79
N LEU A 15 -17.44 0.80 5.97
CA LEU A 15 -17.57 -0.60 6.45
C LEU A 15 -18.23 -0.70 7.84
N TYR A 16 -17.99 0.31 8.68
CA TYR A 16 -18.64 0.45 10.00
C TYR A 16 -20.16 0.58 9.87
N LYS A 17 -20.65 1.30 8.85
CA LYS A 17 -22.08 1.47 8.56
C LYS A 17 -22.72 0.19 8.02
N ILE A 18 -21.96 -0.61 7.26
CA ILE A 18 -22.41 -1.94 6.77
C ILE A 18 -22.61 -2.91 7.95
N LEU A 19 -21.71 -2.86 8.93
CA LEU A 19 -21.82 -3.66 10.17
C LEU A 19 -22.77 -3.05 11.21
N GLY A 20 -23.25 -1.82 10.99
CA GLY A 20 -24.12 -1.12 11.93
C GLY A 20 -23.45 -0.76 13.26
N VAL A 21 -22.13 -0.55 13.26
CA VAL A 21 -21.32 -0.26 14.44
C VAL A 21 -20.71 1.13 14.36
N GLU A 22 -20.44 1.75 15.52
CA GLU A 22 -19.69 3.02 15.56
C GLU A 22 -18.21 2.82 15.22
N TYR A 23 -17.55 3.89 14.77
CA TYR A 23 -16.12 3.89 14.48
C TYR A 23 -15.24 3.51 15.69
N VAL A 24 -15.71 3.84 16.90
CA VAL A 24 -15.06 3.53 18.17
C VAL A 24 -15.31 2.09 18.67
N ALA A 25 -16.07 1.29 17.92
CA ALA A 25 -16.45 -0.06 18.35
C ALA A 25 -15.22 -0.97 18.55
N SER A 26 -15.24 -1.77 19.60
CA SER A 26 -14.23 -2.79 19.88
C SER A 26 -14.35 -3.99 18.92
N THR A 27 -13.26 -4.77 18.77
CA THR A 27 -13.27 -6.01 17.96
C THR A 27 -14.34 -7.00 18.43
N LYS A 28 -14.66 -7.01 19.73
CA LYS A 28 -15.73 -7.84 20.30
C LYS A 28 -17.11 -7.42 19.81
N GLU A 29 -17.36 -6.11 19.73
CA GLU A 29 -18.63 -5.56 19.23
C GLU A 29 -18.79 -5.79 17.73
N ILE A 30 -17.72 -5.61 16.94
CA ILE A 30 -17.69 -5.92 15.51
C ILE A 30 -18.04 -7.39 15.26
N ARG A 31 -17.44 -8.31 16.02
CA ARG A 31 -17.73 -9.75 15.91
C ARG A 31 -19.18 -10.07 16.29
N LYS A 32 -19.70 -9.43 17.35
CA LYS A 32 -21.08 -9.62 17.79
C LYS A 32 -22.08 -9.12 16.74
N ALA A 33 -21.82 -7.96 16.15
CA ALA A 33 -22.64 -7.39 15.08
C ALA A 33 -22.63 -8.27 13.83
N TYR A 34 -21.47 -8.78 13.43
CA TYR A 34 -21.35 -9.72 12.31
C TYR A 34 -22.20 -10.97 12.52
N ILE A 35 -22.07 -11.64 13.67
CA ILE A 35 -22.83 -12.86 13.98
C ILE A 35 -24.34 -12.57 13.92
N LYS A 36 -24.79 -11.46 14.49
CA LYS A 36 -26.20 -11.05 14.46
C LYS A 36 -26.70 -10.89 13.03
N HIS A 37 -25.97 -10.14 12.20
CA HIS A 37 -26.38 -9.88 10.82
C HIS A 37 -26.29 -11.10 9.91
N THR A 38 -25.34 -12.02 10.12
CA THR A 38 -25.29 -13.28 9.37
C THR A 38 -26.49 -14.19 9.68
N LEU A 39 -26.98 -14.19 10.93
CA LEU A 39 -28.17 -14.96 11.30
C LEU A 39 -29.44 -14.36 10.70
N GLU A 40 -29.51 -13.03 10.60
CA GLU A 40 -30.60 -12.29 9.96
C GLU A 40 -30.60 -12.53 8.44
N LEU A 41 -29.43 -12.48 7.79
CA LEU A 41 -29.25 -12.60 6.34
C LEU A 41 -28.92 -14.03 5.88
N HIS A 42 -29.28 -15.05 6.66
CA HIS A 42 -28.96 -16.43 6.31
C HIS A 42 -29.56 -16.80 4.93
N PRO A 43 -28.80 -17.46 4.03
CA PRO A 43 -29.21 -17.69 2.64
C PRO A 43 -30.49 -18.53 2.49
N ASN A 44 -30.84 -19.29 3.53
CA ASN A 44 -32.10 -20.03 3.60
C ASN A 44 -33.34 -19.10 3.72
N LYS A 45 -33.18 -17.92 4.33
CA LYS A 45 -34.27 -16.96 4.54
C LYS A 45 -34.28 -15.85 3.48
N ASN A 46 -33.12 -15.46 2.98
CA ASN A 46 -32.95 -14.46 1.92
C ASN A 46 -32.14 -15.03 0.73
N PRO A 47 -32.74 -15.89 -0.11
CA PRO A 47 -32.05 -16.47 -1.27
C PRO A 47 -31.71 -15.44 -2.37
N GLU A 48 -32.46 -14.33 -2.42
CA GLU A 48 -32.33 -13.26 -3.42
C GLU A 48 -31.20 -12.25 -3.09
N ASP A 49 -30.74 -12.23 -1.84
CA ASP A 49 -29.94 -11.13 -1.27
C ASP A 49 -28.47 -11.53 -1.03
N LYS A 50 -27.86 -12.17 -2.03
CA LYS A 50 -26.47 -12.67 -1.93
C LYS A 50 -25.43 -11.56 -1.81
N ASP A 51 -25.72 -10.40 -2.40
CA ASP A 51 -24.79 -9.26 -2.41
C ASP A 51 -24.67 -8.57 -1.05
N THR A 52 -25.72 -8.60 -0.22
CA THR A 52 -25.67 -8.01 1.12
C THR A 52 -24.85 -8.87 2.09
N MET A 53 -24.98 -10.19 2.02
CA MET A 53 -24.12 -11.13 2.76
C MET A 53 -22.65 -11.01 2.40
N LYS A 54 -22.32 -10.86 1.10
CA LYS A 54 -20.93 -10.64 0.65
C LYS A 54 -20.35 -9.36 1.24
N LYS A 55 -21.08 -8.24 1.14
CA LYS A 55 -20.64 -6.95 1.70
C LYS A 55 -20.43 -7.00 3.21
N LEU A 56 -21.30 -7.70 3.93
CA LEU A 56 -21.15 -7.93 5.37
C LEU A 56 -19.88 -8.74 5.69
N HIS A 57 -19.62 -9.78 4.91
CA HIS A 57 -18.42 -10.60 5.06
C HIS A 57 -17.15 -9.80 4.78
N ASP A 58 -17.11 -9.06 3.68
CA ASP A 58 -15.96 -8.22 3.31
C ASP A 58 -15.66 -7.16 4.40
N ALA A 59 -16.71 -6.54 4.94
CA ALA A 59 -16.58 -5.61 6.06
C ALA A 59 -15.98 -6.26 7.31
N PHE A 60 -16.41 -7.48 7.65
CA PHE A 60 -15.86 -8.22 8.78
C PHE A 60 -14.40 -8.66 8.55
N VAL A 61 -14.03 -9.06 7.33
CA VAL A 61 -12.64 -9.45 7.01
C VAL A 61 -11.66 -8.29 7.22
N ILE A 62 -12.10 -7.05 6.98
CA ILE A 62 -11.28 -5.85 7.13
C ILE A 62 -11.30 -5.34 8.57
N LEU A 63 -12.49 -5.21 9.19
CA LEU A 63 -12.62 -4.63 10.53
C LEU A 63 -12.37 -5.62 11.68
N GLY A 64 -12.47 -6.93 11.42
CA GLY A 64 -12.28 -7.99 12.42
C GLY A 64 -10.81 -8.23 12.78
N ASP A 65 -9.89 -7.94 11.86
CA ASP A 65 -8.45 -8.04 12.11
C ASP A 65 -7.88 -6.68 12.52
N PRO A 66 -7.19 -6.57 13.66
CA PRO A 66 -6.69 -5.28 14.15
C PRO A 66 -5.63 -4.65 13.24
N GLN A 67 -4.82 -5.43 12.52
CA GLN A 67 -3.86 -4.89 11.56
C GLN A 67 -4.57 -4.35 10.32
N LYS A 68 -5.54 -5.10 9.77
CA LYS A 68 -6.32 -4.64 8.61
C LYS A 68 -7.19 -3.44 8.93
N ARG A 69 -7.74 -3.40 10.15
CA ARG A 69 -8.49 -2.24 10.65
C ARG A 69 -7.60 -1.01 10.77
N ALA A 70 -6.41 -1.14 11.35
CA ALA A 70 -5.46 -0.01 11.44
C ALA A 70 -5.07 0.52 10.06
N LEU A 71 -4.90 -0.36 9.07
CA LEU A 71 -4.67 0.02 7.68
C LEU A 71 -5.88 0.74 7.07
N TYR A 72 -7.09 0.22 7.30
CA TYR A 72 -8.34 0.84 6.83
C TYR A 72 -8.56 2.23 7.44
N ASP A 73 -8.34 2.36 8.75
CA ASP A 73 -8.46 3.62 9.49
C ASP A 73 -7.38 4.63 9.06
N GLY A 74 -6.16 4.16 8.78
CA GLY A 74 -5.05 5.01 8.32
C GLY A 74 -5.13 5.42 6.84
N MET A 75 -5.82 4.65 6.00
CA MET A 75 -6.03 4.99 4.58
C MET A 75 -7.22 5.93 4.35
N GLY A 76 -8.01 6.23 5.39
CA GLY A 76 -9.27 6.95 5.28
C GLY A 76 -10.38 6.07 4.67
N CYS A 77 -11.65 6.40 4.93
CA CYS A 77 -12.78 5.65 4.37
C CYS A 77 -12.66 5.68 2.84
N VAL A 78 -12.17 4.60 2.23
CA VAL A 78 -11.92 4.54 0.80
C VAL A 78 -13.28 4.55 0.09
N GLU A 79 -13.73 5.73 -0.32
CA GLU A 79 -14.74 5.90 -1.36
C GLU A 79 -14.16 5.43 -2.69
N SER A 80 -13.90 4.14 -2.84
CA SER A 80 -13.57 3.55 -4.13
C SER A 80 -13.77 2.06 -4.05
N GLY A 81 -14.77 1.58 -4.79
CA GLY A 81 -14.98 0.16 -5.07
C GLY A 81 -13.94 -0.38 -6.02
N ASP A 82 -12.66 -0.12 -5.75
CA ASP A 82 -11.52 -0.65 -6.47
C ASP A 82 -10.44 -1.00 -5.45
N CYS A 83 -10.53 -2.20 -4.89
CA CYS A 83 -9.32 -2.90 -4.43
C CYS A 83 -8.50 -3.32 -5.66
N ARG A 84 -7.99 -2.31 -6.35
CA ARG A 84 -7.01 -2.46 -7.43
C ARG A 84 -5.88 -1.44 -7.28
N ALA A 85 -5.67 -0.92 -6.08
CA ALA A 85 -4.40 -0.31 -5.72
C ALA A 85 -3.34 -1.39 -5.92
N SER A 86 -2.70 -1.34 -7.08
CA SER A 86 -1.62 -2.24 -7.46
C SER A 86 -0.57 -2.17 -6.36
N PRO A 87 0.18 -3.24 -6.04
CA PRO A 87 1.30 -3.17 -5.12
C PRO A 87 2.24 -1.97 -5.39
N TYR A 88 2.30 -1.52 -6.64
CA TYR A 88 2.98 -0.31 -7.10
C TYR A 88 2.43 1.01 -6.52
N ASP A 89 1.11 1.16 -6.32
CA ASP A 89 0.52 2.36 -5.71
C ASP A 89 0.82 2.46 -4.20
N CYS A 90 0.89 1.31 -3.51
CA CYS A 90 1.34 1.25 -2.12
C CYS A 90 2.81 1.70 -1.97
N CYS A 91 3.69 1.19 -2.82
CA CYS A 91 5.10 1.55 -2.81
C CYS A 91 5.33 3.03 -3.18
N ARG A 92 4.53 3.59 -4.11
CA ARG A 92 4.64 5.00 -4.51
C ARG A 92 4.22 5.96 -3.39
N ARG A 93 3.13 5.66 -2.67
CA ARG A 93 2.68 6.48 -1.52
C ARG A 93 3.68 6.45 -0.37
N ARG A 94 4.37 5.33 -0.17
CA ARG A 94 5.44 5.21 0.85
C ARG A 94 6.69 6.02 0.49
N ASN A 95 6.98 6.15 -0.80
CA ASN A 95 8.13 6.88 -1.34
C ASN A 95 7.76 8.29 -1.85
N GLU A 96 6.74 8.93 -1.25
CA GLU A 96 6.31 10.29 -1.61
C GLU A 96 7.43 11.33 -1.48
N HIS A 97 8.43 11.06 -0.63
CA HIS A 97 9.61 11.90 -0.46
C HIS A 97 10.70 11.68 -1.50
N VAL A 98 10.57 10.69 -2.40
CA VAL A 98 11.53 10.51 -3.49
C VAL A 98 11.11 11.41 -4.64
N THR A 99 11.54 12.67 -4.58
CA THR A 99 11.41 13.63 -5.68
C THR A 99 12.52 13.42 -6.70
N LEU A 100 12.33 13.96 -7.91
CA LEU A 100 13.38 13.95 -8.93
C LEU A 100 14.62 14.71 -8.43
N ASP A 101 14.41 15.84 -7.73
CA ASP A 101 15.50 16.63 -7.13
C ASP A 101 16.32 15.83 -6.11
N ASN A 102 15.66 14.96 -5.32
CA ASN A 102 16.33 14.11 -4.35
C ASN A 102 17.17 13.02 -5.02
N ILE A 103 16.72 12.50 -6.17
CA ILE A 103 17.47 11.52 -6.97
C ILE A 103 18.68 12.19 -7.61
N GLU A 104 18.50 13.37 -8.20
CA GLU A 104 19.57 14.13 -8.85
C GLU A 104 20.64 14.53 -7.84
N SER A 105 20.23 15.12 -6.70
CA SER A 105 21.13 15.45 -5.60
C SER A 105 21.90 14.21 -5.12
N PHE A 106 21.25 13.05 -5.01
CA PHE A 106 21.93 11.82 -4.62
C PHE A 106 22.98 11.38 -5.66
N CYS A 107 22.64 11.40 -6.94
CA CYS A 107 23.57 11.02 -8.00
C CYS A 107 24.79 11.95 -8.08
N GLU A 108 24.62 13.26 -7.88
CA GLU A 108 25.73 14.21 -7.82
C GLU A 108 26.71 13.91 -6.69
N HIS A 109 26.20 13.59 -5.50
CA HIS A 109 27.03 13.30 -4.32
C HIS A 109 27.66 11.91 -4.38
N HIS A 110 27.02 10.95 -5.04
CA HIS A 110 27.51 9.59 -5.15
C HIS A 110 28.58 9.45 -6.24
N ARG A 111 28.49 10.22 -7.33
CA ARG A 111 29.46 10.23 -8.43
C ARG A 111 30.84 10.69 -7.94
N GLY A 112 31.86 9.86 -8.13
CA GLY A 112 33.24 10.07 -7.70
C GLY A 112 33.49 9.83 -6.21
N SER A 113 32.48 9.39 -5.45
CA SER A 113 32.63 9.13 -4.01
C SER A 113 33.40 7.83 -3.73
N GLU A 114 33.98 7.72 -2.53
CA GLU A 114 34.63 6.47 -2.09
C GLU A 114 33.65 5.28 -2.03
N ALA A 115 32.35 5.57 -1.83
CA ALA A 115 31.30 4.56 -1.84
C ALA A 115 31.12 3.97 -3.25
N GLU A 116 31.08 4.81 -4.29
CA GLU A 116 31.01 4.37 -5.69
C GLU A 116 32.22 3.49 -6.04
N VAL A 117 33.43 3.92 -5.67
CA VAL A 117 34.66 3.18 -5.95
C VAL A 117 34.65 1.79 -5.29
N LYS A 118 34.15 1.70 -4.06
CA LYS A 118 34.02 0.44 -3.33
C LYS A 118 33.01 -0.50 -4.01
N ASP A 119 31.86 0.03 -4.40
CA ASP A 119 30.80 -0.74 -5.05
C ASP A 119 31.22 -1.19 -6.45
N LEU A 120 31.91 -0.33 -7.20
CA LEU A 120 32.52 -0.64 -8.49
C LEU A 120 33.50 -1.82 -8.38
N LYS A 121 34.44 -1.77 -7.42
CA LYS A 121 35.38 -2.88 -7.18
C LYS A 121 34.66 -4.17 -6.78
N GLY A 122 33.64 -4.08 -5.94
CA GLY A 122 32.82 -5.22 -5.54
C GLY A 122 32.07 -5.86 -6.70
N LEU A 123 31.43 -5.05 -7.54
CA LEU A 123 30.72 -5.52 -8.74
C LEU A 123 31.67 -6.08 -9.79
N TYR A 124 32.85 -5.46 -9.96
CA TYR A 124 33.88 -5.94 -10.87
C TYR A 124 34.34 -7.35 -10.50
N MET A 125 34.64 -7.59 -9.22
CA MET A 125 35.00 -8.93 -8.72
C MET A 125 33.83 -9.91 -8.85
N LYS A 126 32.60 -9.48 -8.57
CA LYS A 126 31.39 -10.33 -8.64
C LYS A 126 31.07 -10.79 -10.06
N HIS A 127 31.27 -9.92 -11.05
CA HIS A 127 30.94 -10.19 -12.45
C HIS A 127 32.14 -10.59 -13.31
N GLY A 128 33.33 -10.76 -12.71
CA GLY A 128 34.53 -11.24 -13.40
C GLY A 128 35.00 -10.31 -14.50
N GLY A 129 34.89 -8.99 -14.30
CA GLY A 129 35.33 -7.99 -15.27
C GLY A 129 34.38 -7.72 -16.45
N ASN A 130 33.16 -8.27 -16.43
CA ASN A 130 32.16 -7.93 -17.44
C ASN A 130 31.55 -6.53 -17.14
N MET A 131 32.02 -5.51 -17.86
CA MET A 131 31.64 -4.12 -17.64
C MET A 131 30.15 -3.85 -17.93
N ASP A 132 29.54 -4.52 -18.92
CA ASP A 132 28.09 -4.36 -19.21
C ASP A 132 27.24 -4.71 -17.99
N LYS A 133 27.61 -5.79 -17.28
CA LYS A 133 26.92 -6.21 -16.05
C LYS A 133 27.23 -5.29 -14.88
N VAL A 134 28.42 -4.70 -14.83
CA VAL A 134 28.78 -3.74 -13.79
C VAL A 134 27.94 -2.47 -13.95
N PHE A 135 27.90 -1.88 -15.15
CA PHE A 135 27.08 -0.68 -15.43
C PHE A 135 25.58 -0.91 -15.24
N ALA A 136 25.08 -2.12 -15.52
CA ALA A 136 23.67 -2.45 -15.28
C ALA A 136 23.28 -2.51 -13.80
N ASN A 137 24.25 -2.70 -12.89
CA ASN A 137 24.01 -2.84 -11.45
C ASN A 137 24.57 -1.68 -10.61
N LEU A 138 25.44 -0.86 -11.18
CA LEU A 138 26.03 0.30 -10.50
C LEU A 138 25.06 1.49 -10.55
N MET A 139 24.90 2.16 -9.43
CA MET A 139 23.97 3.30 -9.31
C MET A 139 24.55 4.54 -10.00
N CYS A 140 23.68 5.30 -10.67
CA CYS A 140 24.02 6.59 -11.30
C CYS A 140 25.21 6.53 -12.27
N SER A 141 25.41 5.39 -12.96
CA SER A 141 26.50 5.22 -13.92
C SER A 141 26.01 5.22 -15.36
N GLU A 142 26.69 5.95 -16.23
CA GLU A 142 26.45 5.96 -17.67
C GLU A 142 27.65 5.41 -18.43
N PRO A 143 27.50 4.32 -19.23
CA PRO A 143 28.61 3.69 -19.93
C PRO A 143 29.40 4.63 -20.84
N ARG A 144 28.74 5.64 -21.43
CA ARG A 144 29.41 6.56 -22.36
C ARG A 144 30.31 7.56 -21.65
N GLU A 145 29.91 8.03 -20.48
CA GLU A 145 30.64 9.05 -19.75
C GLU A 145 31.64 8.46 -18.76
N ASP A 146 31.24 7.40 -18.06
CA ASP A 146 31.98 6.91 -16.89
C ASP A 146 32.98 5.80 -17.21
N SER A 147 32.98 5.26 -18.44
CA SER A 147 33.95 4.23 -18.87
C SER A 147 35.40 4.64 -18.69
N HIS A 148 35.74 5.89 -19.01
CA HIS A 148 37.11 6.40 -18.87
C HIS A 148 37.50 6.55 -17.40
N ARG A 149 36.62 7.10 -16.56
CA ARG A 149 36.87 7.26 -15.11
C ARG A 149 37.07 5.91 -14.42
N PHE A 150 36.25 4.92 -14.75
CA PHE A 150 36.33 3.61 -14.11
C PHE A 150 37.59 2.83 -14.49
N MET A 151 38.15 3.07 -15.68
CA MET A 151 39.43 2.48 -16.08
C MET A 151 40.62 3.00 -15.27
N GLU A 152 40.55 4.22 -14.74
CA GLU A 152 41.60 4.78 -13.87
C GLU A 152 41.54 4.24 -12.43
N VAL A 153 40.38 3.70 -12.03
CA VAL A 153 40.05 3.31 -10.65
C VAL A 153 40.16 1.79 -10.41
N LEU A 154 39.86 0.99 -11.44
CA LEU A 154 39.87 -0.48 -11.44
C LEU A 154 41.27 -1.06 -11.67
#